data_AF-A0A955JQB3-F1
#
_entry.id   AF-A0A955JQB3-F1
#
_cell.length_a   1.000
_cell.length_b   1.000
_cell.length_c   1.000
_cell.angle_alpha   90.00
_cell.angle_beta   90.00
_cell.angle_gamma   90.00
#
_symmetry.space_group_name_H-M   'P 1'
#
loop_
_entity.id
_entity.type
_entity.pdbx_description
1 polymer ?
#
loop_
_entity_poly.entity_id
_entity_poly.type
_entity_poly.pdbx_seq_one_letter_code
_entity_poly.pdbx_strand_id
1 'polypeptide(L)'
;MIKSVFERFVSDPRVENSGESELPASEKILTPANLMTASRPILAAEASRRLLSGQKGAFAFAALAAATDAEGNVARWIDKVRPEWGRGVTIHGAEWDPRADTAAALMMAFAALKGPRVSVPGKLAVATVLGQEGYKTLWALRSDRQYRDLADTTEHLWLQPSKDGKLAMAEKLSALCLAIGTNDTDDFRLRTGLGFSAMAFAGIGAIRGEFARYEYVDELNHLFEDLGSEPSENPSHFVNWEDARLNNL
;
A
#
# COMPACT_ATOMS: atom_id res chain seq x y z
N MET A 1 1.28 -18.71 11.75
CA MET A 1 0.99 -17.33 11.27
C MET A 1 1.96 -16.35 11.93
N ILE A 2 2.78 -15.66 11.14
CA ILE A 2 3.75 -14.65 11.63
C ILE A 2 2.98 -13.42 12.13
N LYS A 3 3.14 -13.06 13.42
CA LYS A 3 2.53 -11.84 13.98
C LYS A 3 3.18 -10.61 13.36
N SER A 4 2.37 -9.69 12.82
CA SER A 4 2.88 -8.44 12.27
C SER A 4 3.22 -7.47 13.40
N VAL A 5 4.35 -6.78 13.27
CA VAL A 5 4.67 -5.63 14.14
C VAL A 5 3.67 -4.49 13.96
N PHE A 6 2.95 -4.46 12.83
CA PHE A 6 1.92 -3.46 12.53
C PHE A 6 0.53 -3.82 13.06
N GLU A 7 0.35 -5.03 13.62
CA GLU A 7 -0.96 -5.51 14.05
C GLU A 7 -1.65 -4.56 15.05
N ARG A 8 -0.87 -3.96 15.95
CA ARG A 8 -1.37 -3.00 16.94
C ARG A 8 -1.83 -1.66 16.34
N PHE A 9 -1.36 -1.32 15.14
CA PHE A 9 -1.67 -0.05 14.48
C PHE A 9 -2.80 -0.20 13.46
N VAL A 10 -2.89 -1.37 12.82
CA VAL A 10 -3.93 -1.68 11.83
C VAL A 10 -5.20 -2.23 12.46
N SER A 11 -5.09 -2.92 13.60
CA SER A 11 -6.22 -3.57 14.31
C SER A 11 -6.62 -2.86 15.60
N ASP A 12 -6.25 -1.58 15.77
CA ASP A 12 -6.69 -0.84 16.95
C ASP A 12 -8.20 -0.59 16.82
N PRO A 13 -9.05 -1.12 17.73
CA PRO A 13 -10.49 -0.89 17.70
C PRO A 13 -10.84 0.61 17.84
N ARG A 14 -9.92 1.50 18.20
CA ARG A 14 -10.13 2.96 18.15
C ARG A 14 -10.10 3.52 16.71
N VAL A 15 -9.47 2.81 15.77
CA VAL A 15 -9.45 3.12 14.34
C VAL A 15 -10.65 2.49 13.62
N GLU A 16 -11.09 1.30 14.06
CA GLU A 16 -12.34 0.66 13.59
C GLU A 16 -13.60 1.36 14.13
N ASN A 17 -13.56 1.91 15.35
CA ASN A 17 -14.69 2.66 15.96
C ASN A 17 -14.71 4.16 15.62
N SER A 18 -13.94 4.63 14.64
CA SER A 18 -14.34 5.89 14.01
C SER A 18 -15.54 5.56 13.14
N GLY A 19 -16.73 5.65 13.75
CA GLY A 19 -17.99 5.36 13.08
C GLY A 19 -17.99 5.93 11.67
N GLU A 20 -18.62 5.19 10.76
CA GLU A 20 -19.17 5.71 9.53
C GLU A 20 -19.83 7.05 9.84
N SER A 21 -19.06 8.11 9.65
CA SER A 21 -19.60 9.45 9.66
C SER A 21 -20.33 9.51 8.34
N GLU A 22 -21.63 9.20 8.36
CA GLU A 22 -22.63 9.48 7.32
C GLU A 22 -22.74 10.99 6.99
N LEU A 23 -21.70 11.79 7.30
CA LEU A 23 -21.58 13.14 6.80
C LEU A 23 -21.15 13.04 5.33
N PRO A 24 -21.91 13.65 4.40
CA PRO A 24 -21.55 13.66 3.00
C PRO A 24 -20.15 14.26 2.82
N ALA A 25 -19.34 13.60 2.00
CA ALA A 25 -18.00 14.08 1.68
C ALA A 25 -18.06 15.52 1.17
N SER A 26 -17.19 16.37 1.72
CA SER A 26 -17.19 17.81 1.43
C SER A 26 -16.74 18.08 -0.02
N GLU A 27 -17.46 18.94 -0.76
CA GLU A 27 -17.08 19.38 -2.12
C GLU A 27 -15.96 20.44 -2.11
N LYS A 28 -15.39 20.77 -0.95
CA LYS A 28 -14.36 21.80 -0.83
C LYS A 28 -13.07 21.35 -1.52
N ILE A 29 -12.59 22.20 -2.42
CA ILE A 29 -11.37 21.96 -3.21
C ILE A 29 -10.10 21.98 -2.34
N LEU A 30 -10.06 22.80 -1.28
CA LEU A 30 -8.88 22.97 -0.44
C LEU A 30 -9.16 22.60 1.03
N THR A 31 -8.57 21.49 1.47
CA THR A 31 -8.56 21.05 2.88
C THR A 31 -7.14 20.62 3.28
N PRO A 32 -6.83 20.55 4.58
CA PRO A 32 -5.56 19.99 5.05
C PRO A 32 -5.31 18.57 4.55
N ALA A 33 -6.36 17.75 4.41
CA ALA A 33 -6.25 16.41 3.81
C ALA A 33 -5.82 16.50 2.35
N ASN A 34 -6.50 17.30 1.51
CA ASN A 34 -6.12 17.46 0.09
C ASN A 34 -4.69 17.99 -0.07
N LEU A 35 -4.23 18.84 0.84
CA LEU A 35 -2.84 19.32 0.86
C LEU A 35 -1.85 18.21 1.19
N MET A 36 -2.19 17.32 2.13
CA MET A 36 -1.37 16.13 2.44
C MET A 36 -1.32 15.18 1.24
N THR A 37 -2.47 14.90 0.59
CA THR A 37 -2.55 14.11 -0.64
C THR A 37 -1.67 14.70 -1.74
N ALA A 38 -1.82 16.00 -2.01
CA ALA A 38 -1.08 16.70 -3.05
C ALA A 38 0.43 16.80 -2.73
N SER A 39 0.81 16.81 -1.46
CA SER A 39 2.21 16.86 -1.05
C SER A 39 2.95 15.54 -1.27
N ARG A 40 2.26 14.39 -1.29
CA ARG A 40 2.89 13.06 -1.43
C ARG A 40 3.77 12.95 -2.67
N PRO A 41 3.29 13.21 -3.89
CA PRO A 41 4.11 13.13 -5.10
C PRO A 41 5.29 14.12 -5.06
N ILE A 42 5.13 15.29 -4.43
CA ILE A 42 6.19 16.29 -4.32
C ILE A 42 7.32 15.81 -3.39
N LEU A 43 6.95 15.28 -2.22
CA LEU A 43 7.90 14.69 -1.26
C LEU A 43 8.61 13.48 -1.86
N ALA A 44 7.87 12.61 -2.55
CA ALA A 44 8.41 11.46 -3.28
C ALA A 44 9.38 11.90 -4.40
N ALA A 45 9.05 12.93 -5.17
CA ALA A 45 9.92 13.46 -6.22
C ALA A 45 11.25 13.98 -5.64
N GLU A 46 11.22 14.69 -4.51
CA GLU A 46 12.44 15.16 -3.84
C GLU A 46 13.26 14.00 -3.27
N ALA A 47 12.62 12.98 -2.68
CA ALA A 47 13.29 11.75 -2.26
C ALA A 47 13.97 11.06 -3.46
N SER A 48 13.26 10.93 -4.58
CA SER A 48 13.76 10.33 -5.81
C SER A 48 14.92 11.11 -6.42
N ARG A 49 14.85 12.44 -6.44
CA ARG A 49 15.94 13.31 -6.90
C ARG A 49 17.21 13.08 -6.08
N ARG A 50 17.09 12.98 -4.75
CA ARG A 50 18.23 12.69 -3.86
C ARG A 50 18.79 11.30 -4.05
N LEU A 51 17.93 10.29 -4.20
CA LEU A 51 18.34 8.92 -4.51
C LEU A 51 19.13 8.85 -5.80
N LEU A 52 18.62 9.43 -6.88
CA LEU A 52 19.27 9.39 -8.20
C LEU A 52 20.60 10.15 -8.22
N SER A 53 20.71 11.24 -7.46
CA SER A 53 21.94 12.03 -7.32
C SER A 53 22.91 11.48 -6.28
N GLY A 54 22.55 10.43 -5.53
CA GLY A 54 23.37 9.91 -4.42
C GLY A 54 23.53 10.90 -3.26
N GLN A 55 22.62 11.87 -3.14
CA GLN A 55 22.57 12.81 -2.01
C GLN A 55 21.93 12.13 -0.79
N LYS A 56 22.43 12.43 0.40
CA LYS A 56 21.82 11.98 1.66
C LYS A 56 20.50 12.71 1.96
N GLY A 57 19.74 12.15 2.88
CA GLY A 57 18.47 12.66 3.38
C GLY A 57 17.27 12.19 2.57
N ALA A 58 17.44 11.25 1.65
CA ALA A 58 16.33 10.69 0.86
C ALA A 58 15.31 9.96 1.75
N PHE A 59 15.78 9.31 2.82
CA PHE A 59 14.93 8.59 3.76
C PHE A 59 13.92 9.49 4.45
N ALA A 60 14.35 10.69 4.86
CA ALA A 60 13.46 11.62 5.57
C ALA A 60 12.29 12.04 4.68
N PHE A 61 12.55 12.37 3.40
CA PHE A 61 11.51 12.72 2.44
C PHE A 61 10.61 11.53 2.12
N ALA A 62 11.16 10.32 1.96
CA ALA A 62 10.39 9.11 1.74
C ALA A 62 9.48 8.77 2.93
N ALA A 63 10.00 8.87 4.15
CA ALA A 63 9.24 8.65 5.37
C ALA A 63 8.14 9.70 5.56
N LEU A 64 8.40 10.97 5.21
CA LEU A 64 7.37 12.01 5.22
C LEU A 64 6.28 11.75 4.19
N ALA A 65 6.65 11.33 2.97
CA ALA A 65 5.69 10.93 1.93
C ALA A 65 4.81 9.76 2.40
N ALA A 66 5.39 8.75 3.06
CA ALA A 66 4.61 7.67 3.66
C ALA A 66 3.73 8.14 4.82
N ALA A 67 4.20 9.09 5.64
CA ALA A 67 3.44 9.61 6.77
C ALA A 67 2.24 10.48 6.35
N THR A 68 2.29 11.12 5.19
CA THR A 68 1.17 11.91 4.65
C THR A 68 -0.04 11.07 4.24
N ASP A 69 0.08 9.75 4.20
CA ASP A 69 -1.04 8.79 4.09
C ASP A 69 -1.94 8.80 5.36
N ALA A 70 -1.50 9.42 6.46
CA ALA A 70 -2.31 9.61 7.66
C ALA A 70 -3.39 10.71 7.53
N GLU A 71 -3.67 11.21 6.32
CA GLU A 71 -4.59 12.34 6.11
C GLU A 71 -6.02 12.06 6.56
N GLY A 72 -6.50 10.82 6.45
CA GLY A 72 -7.82 10.43 6.97
C GLY A 72 -7.91 10.56 8.49
N ASN A 73 -6.80 10.39 9.22
CA ASN A 73 -6.75 10.63 10.66
C ASN A 73 -6.78 12.12 10.99
N VAL A 74 -6.07 12.92 10.20
CA VAL A 74 -6.05 14.39 10.36
C VAL A 74 -7.42 14.98 10.04
N ALA A 75 -8.06 14.54 8.97
CA ALA A 75 -9.42 14.95 8.59
C ALA A 75 -10.43 14.64 9.71
N ARG A 76 -10.43 13.39 10.21
CA ARG A 76 -11.29 12.97 11.34
C ARG A 76 -11.01 13.76 12.62
N TRP A 77 -9.75 14.05 12.93
CA TRP A 77 -9.39 14.87 14.09
C TRP A 77 -9.88 16.31 13.95
N ILE A 78 -9.71 16.92 12.78
CA ILE A 78 -10.18 18.28 12.50
C ILE A 78 -11.71 18.34 12.64
N ASP A 79 -12.44 17.41 12.04
CA ASP A 79 -13.90 17.37 12.15
C ASP A 79 -14.37 17.14 13.59
N LYS A 80 -13.62 16.39 14.39
CA LYS A 80 -13.92 16.20 15.81
C LYS A 80 -13.72 17.47 16.65
N VAL A 81 -12.69 18.27 16.33
CA VAL A 81 -12.33 19.48 17.10
C VAL A 81 -13.07 20.72 16.58
N ARG A 82 -13.43 20.73 15.29
CA ARG A 82 -14.06 21.83 14.57
C ARG A 82 -15.14 21.30 13.61
N PRO A 83 -16.23 20.70 14.11
CA PRO A 83 -17.30 20.12 13.29
C PRO A 83 -17.93 21.16 12.34
N GLU A 84 -17.95 22.43 12.72
CA GLU A 84 -18.44 23.56 11.93
C GLU A 84 -17.63 23.84 10.65
N TRP A 85 -16.43 23.26 10.52
CA TRP A 85 -15.58 23.49 9.35
C TRP A 85 -15.88 22.55 8.18
N GLY A 86 -16.54 21.41 8.41
CA GLY A 86 -16.86 20.43 7.36
C GLY A 86 -15.64 20.09 6.49
N ARG A 87 -14.52 19.75 7.15
CA ARG A 87 -13.18 19.61 6.55
C ARG A 87 -12.73 18.16 6.42
N GLY A 88 -13.66 17.23 6.56
CA GLY A 88 -13.46 15.79 6.43
C GLY A 88 -12.91 15.34 5.09
N VAL A 89 -13.00 14.02 4.87
CA VAL A 89 -12.65 13.40 3.60
C VAL A 89 -13.45 14.11 2.50
N THR A 90 -12.74 14.71 1.55
CA THR A 90 -13.38 15.37 0.41
C THR A 90 -13.52 14.37 -0.73
N ILE A 91 -14.52 14.56 -1.60
CA ILE A 91 -14.69 13.72 -2.80
C ILE A 91 -13.42 13.77 -3.66
N HIS A 92 -12.81 14.95 -3.76
CA HIS A 92 -11.55 15.16 -4.47
C HIS A 92 -10.37 14.45 -3.79
N GLY A 93 -10.26 14.50 -2.47
CA GLY A 93 -9.23 13.81 -1.70
C GLY A 93 -9.33 12.30 -1.92
N ALA A 94 -10.51 11.72 -1.76
CA ALA A 94 -10.74 10.29 -1.95
C ALA A 94 -10.42 9.77 -3.36
N GLU A 95 -10.69 10.57 -4.41
CA GLU A 95 -10.34 10.17 -5.78
C GLU A 95 -8.84 10.31 -6.08
N TRP A 96 -8.18 11.34 -5.51
CA TRP A 96 -6.78 11.63 -5.77
C TRP A 96 -5.84 10.79 -4.92
N ASP A 97 -6.28 10.34 -3.76
CA ASP A 97 -5.50 9.62 -2.76
C ASP A 97 -4.82 8.36 -3.32
N PRO A 98 -5.54 7.41 -3.95
CA PRO A 98 -4.91 6.22 -4.54
C PRO A 98 -3.93 6.54 -5.67
N ARG A 99 -4.20 7.61 -6.45
CA ARG A 99 -3.33 8.07 -7.54
C ARG A 99 -2.05 8.67 -6.99
N ALA A 100 -2.15 9.47 -5.93
CA ALA A 100 -1.02 10.10 -5.25
C ALA A 100 -0.10 9.05 -4.61
N ASP A 101 -0.67 8.04 -3.96
CA ASP A 101 0.09 6.92 -3.38
C ASP A 101 0.82 6.12 -4.44
N THR A 102 0.10 5.73 -5.50
CA THR A 102 0.69 4.95 -6.58
C THR A 102 1.83 5.71 -7.25
N ALA A 103 1.62 7.01 -7.54
CA ALA A 103 2.65 7.85 -8.12
C ALA A 103 3.87 7.99 -7.18
N ALA A 104 3.66 8.28 -5.91
CA ALA A 104 4.72 8.42 -4.92
C ALA A 104 5.53 7.13 -4.75
N ALA A 105 4.85 5.99 -4.58
CA ALA A 105 5.47 4.68 -4.43
C ALA A 105 6.30 4.30 -5.66
N LEU A 106 5.77 4.49 -6.87
CA LEU A 106 6.48 4.20 -8.12
C LEU A 106 7.71 5.11 -8.29
N MET A 107 7.57 6.42 -8.06
CA MET A 107 8.69 7.36 -8.15
C MET A 107 9.84 6.94 -7.23
N MET A 108 9.52 6.62 -5.97
CA MET A 108 10.52 6.23 -4.98
C MET A 108 11.13 4.87 -5.29
N ALA A 109 10.33 3.89 -5.70
CA ALA A 109 10.80 2.55 -6.02
C ALA A 109 11.74 2.55 -7.24
N PHE A 110 11.37 3.23 -8.34
CA PHE A 110 12.24 3.37 -9.50
C PHE A 110 13.54 4.10 -9.17
N ALA A 111 13.45 5.18 -8.38
CA ALA A 111 14.62 5.92 -7.97
C ALA A 111 15.53 5.10 -7.05
N ALA A 112 14.98 4.29 -6.15
CA ALA A 112 15.75 3.41 -5.27
C ALA A 112 16.49 2.32 -6.06
N LEU A 113 15.86 1.74 -7.08
CA LEU A 113 16.51 0.76 -7.97
C LEU A 113 17.70 1.38 -8.73
N LYS A 114 17.54 2.61 -9.23
CA LYS A 114 18.56 3.34 -9.97
C LYS A 114 19.59 4.05 -9.08
N GLY A 115 19.28 4.25 -7.80
CA GLY A 115 20.13 4.99 -6.87
C GLY A 115 21.52 4.37 -6.75
N PRO A 116 22.61 5.15 -6.90
CA PRO A 116 23.97 4.62 -6.89
C PRO A 116 24.43 4.15 -5.51
N ARG A 117 23.85 4.70 -4.43
CA ARG A 117 24.22 4.37 -3.05
C ARG A 117 23.26 3.40 -2.36
N VAL A 118 22.14 3.08 -3.00
CA VAL A 118 21.21 2.09 -2.47
C VAL A 118 21.88 0.72 -2.50
N SER A 119 21.82 0.00 -1.38
CA SER A 119 22.47 -1.30 -1.25
C SER A 119 21.84 -2.34 -2.18
N VAL A 120 22.62 -3.34 -2.59
CA VAL A 120 22.12 -4.44 -3.44
C VAL A 120 20.93 -5.17 -2.79
N PRO A 121 20.98 -5.54 -1.49
CA PRO A 121 19.81 -6.12 -0.82
C PRO A 121 18.60 -5.17 -0.80
N GLY A 122 18.82 -3.86 -0.60
CA GLY A 122 17.74 -2.86 -0.66
C GLY A 122 17.08 -2.81 -2.04
N LYS A 123 17.87 -2.85 -3.12
CA LYS A 123 17.34 -2.89 -4.49
C LYS A 123 16.54 -4.17 -4.77
N LEU A 124 17.03 -5.31 -4.29
CA LEU A 124 16.30 -6.58 -4.39
C LEU A 124 14.97 -6.52 -3.65
N ALA A 125 14.93 -5.92 -2.45
CA ALA A 125 13.70 -5.75 -1.69
C ALA A 125 12.67 -4.92 -2.48
N VAL A 126 13.11 -3.80 -3.07
CA VAL A 126 12.25 -2.94 -3.91
C VAL A 126 11.74 -3.68 -5.14
N ALA A 127 12.60 -4.45 -5.81
CA ALA A 127 12.20 -5.25 -6.98
C ALA A 127 11.17 -6.32 -6.61
N THR A 128 11.33 -6.99 -5.46
CA THR A 128 10.37 -7.97 -4.94
C THR A 128 9.01 -7.32 -4.67
N VAL A 129 8.99 -6.15 -4.01
CA VAL A 129 7.76 -5.40 -3.75
C VAL A 129 7.06 -5.04 -5.07
N LEU A 130 7.78 -4.45 -6.03
CA LEU A 130 7.20 -4.06 -7.32
C LEU A 130 6.70 -5.26 -8.13
N GLY A 131 7.44 -6.37 -8.14
CA GLY A 131 7.03 -7.59 -8.86
C GLY A 131 5.72 -8.16 -8.32
N GLN A 132 5.59 -8.21 -6.98
CA GLN A 132 4.39 -8.68 -6.30
C GLN A 132 3.19 -7.75 -6.53
N GLU A 133 3.36 -6.43 -6.38
CA GLU A 133 2.29 -5.47 -6.63
C GLU A 133 1.88 -5.41 -8.11
N GLY A 134 2.84 -5.54 -9.03
CA GLY A 134 2.56 -5.61 -10.47
C GLY A 134 1.68 -6.80 -10.84
N TYR A 135 1.99 -7.99 -10.31
CA TYR A 135 1.17 -9.17 -10.51
C TYR A 135 -0.26 -8.99 -9.99
N LYS A 136 -0.40 -8.44 -8.78
CA LYS A 136 -1.73 -8.19 -8.17
C LYS A 136 -2.54 -7.15 -8.90
N THR A 137 -1.89 -6.09 -9.40
CA THR A 137 -2.54 -5.06 -10.21
C THR A 137 -3.12 -5.66 -11.49
N LEU A 138 -2.36 -6.54 -12.16
CA LEU A 138 -2.85 -7.24 -13.35
C LEU A 138 -4.03 -8.18 -13.03
N TRP A 139 -3.95 -8.91 -11.92
CA TRP A 139 -5.04 -9.74 -11.44
C TRP A 139 -6.30 -8.90 -11.16
N ALA A 140 -6.19 -7.81 -10.42
CA ALA A 140 -7.31 -6.93 -10.09
C ALA A 140 -7.96 -6.30 -11.35
N LEU A 141 -7.16 -5.86 -12.33
CA LEU A 141 -7.67 -5.33 -13.59
C LEU A 141 -8.44 -6.38 -14.41
N ARG A 142 -7.96 -7.64 -14.40
CA ARG A 142 -8.64 -8.75 -15.06
C ARG A 142 -9.96 -9.07 -14.37
N SER A 143 -9.96 -9.15 -13.03
CA SER A 143 -11.15 -9.40 -12.22
C SER A 143 -12.20 -8.29 -12.37
N ASP A 144 -11.79 -7.01 -12.35
CA ASP A 144 -12.70 -5.87 -12.57
C ASP A 144 -13.35 -5.90 -13.95
N ARG A 145 -12.58 -6.25 -14.99
CA ARG A 145 -13.13 -6.38 -16.34
C ARG A 145 -14.16 -7.52 -16.41
N GLN A 146 -13.83 -8.68 -15.85
CA GLN A 146 -14.75 -9.82 -15.82
C GLN A 146 -16.02 -9.49 -15.04
N TYR A 147 -15.91 -8.81 -13.90
CA TYR A 147 -17.06 -8.34 -13.13
C TYR A 147 -17.98 -7.45 -13.97
N ARG A 148 -17.42 -6.44 -14.64
CA ARG A 148 -18.20 -5.52 -15.49
C ARG A 148 -18.89 -6.23 -16.65
N ASP A 149 -18.20 -7.17 -17.27
CA ASP A 149 -18.74 -7.97 -18.38
C ASP A 149 -19.89 -8.89 -17.90
N LEU A 150 -19.79 -9.47 -16.70
CA LEU A 150 -20.81 -10.38 -16.13
C LEU A 150 -22.01 -9.65 -15.54
N ALA A 151 -21.78 -8.56 -14.82
CA ALA A 151 -22.84 -7.79 -14.18
C ALA A 151 -23.51 -6.78 -15.13
N ASP A 152 -23.09 -6.72 -16.39
CA ASP A 152 -23.53 -5.74 -17.40
C ASP A 152 -23.54 -4.31 -16.84
N THR A 153 -22.45 -3.95 -16.17
CA THR A 153 -22.33 -2.69 -15.44
C THR A 153 -21.10 -1.90 -15.86
N THR A 154 -21.20 -0.59 -15.68
CA THR A 154 -20.05 0.32 -15.81
C THR A 154 -19.36 0.57 -14.48
N GLU A 155 -19.95 0.08 -13.38
CA GLU A 155 -19.37 0.21 -12.04
C GLU A 155 -18.15 -0.69 -11.86
N HIS A 156 -17.15 -0.17 -11.15
CA HIS A 156 -15.93 -0.89 -10.87
C HIS A 156 -16.10 -1.87 -9.71
N LEU A 157 -15.41 -3.00 -9.79
CA LEU A 157 -15.33 -3.95 -8.69
C LEU A 157 -14.63 -3.28 -7.49
N TRP A 158 -15.37 -3.10 -6.39
CA TRP A 158 -14.84 -2.55 -5.16
C TRP A 158 -14.82 -3.60 -4.06
N LEU A 159 -13.63 -4.08 -3.71
CA LEU A 159 -13.40 -4.98 -2.58
C LEU A 159 -12.80 -4.20 -1.40
N GLN A 160 -13.36 -4.40 -0.21
CA GLN A 160 -12.87 -3.72 0.99
C GLN A 160 -11.50 -4.29 1.39
N PRO A 161 -10.51 -3.45 1.76
CA PRO A 161 -9.20 -3.95 2.12
C PRO A 161 -9.24 -4.84 3.38
N SER A 162 -8.89 -6.11 3.25
CA SER A 162 -8.73 -7.06 4.35
C SER A 162 -7.63 -6.61 5.31
N LYS A 163 -7.71 -7.07 6.57
CA LYS A 163 -6.70 -6.77 7.60
C LYS A 163 -5.30 -7.20 7.13
N ASP A 164 -5.18 -8.38 6.55
CA ASP A 164 -3.91 -8.88 6.04
C ASP A 164 -3.41 -8.08 4.82
N GLY A 165 -4.32 -7.57 3.99
CA GLY A 165 -3.98 -6.63 2.91
C GLY A 165 -3.34 -5.34 3.44
N LYS A 166 -3.94 -4.73 4.48
CA LYS A 166 -3.41 -3.51 5.12
C LYS A 166 -2.03 -3.75 5.78
N LEU A 167 -1.88 -4.88 6.47
CA LEU A 167 -0.61 -5.26 7.09
C LEU A 167 0.48 -5.54 6.04
N ALA A 168 0.14 -6.21 4.93
CA ALA A 168 1.06 -6.48 3.85
C ALA A 168 1.56 -5.18 3.20
N MET A 169 0.68 -4.20 3.02
CA MET A 169 1.06 -2.88 2.50
C MET A 169 2.02 -2.15 3.44
N ALA A 170 1.75 -2.14 4.76
CA ALA A 170 2.64 -1.53 5.75
C ALA A 170 4.03 -2.17 5.76
N GLU A 171 4.11 -3.50 5.62
CA GLU A 171 5.36 -4.26 5.52
C GLU A 171 6.13 -3.89 4.23
N LYS A 172 5.46 -3.79 3.09
CA LYS A 172 6.07 -3.40 1.81
C LYS A 172 6.55 -1.96 1.78
N LEU A 173 5.78 -1.02 2.32
CA LEU A 173 6.20 0.38 2.47
C LEU A 173 7.41 0.51 3.40
N SER A 174 7.45 -0.28 4.47
CA SER A 174 8.61 -0.35 5.36
C SER A 174 9.84 -0.89 4.65
N ALA A 175 9.69 -1.91 3.80
CA ALA A 175 10.76 -2.42 2.96
C ALA A 175 11.32 -1.33 2.03
N LEU A 176 10.43 -0.58 1.36
CA LEU A 176 10.81 0.53 0.49
C LEU A 176 11.56 1.63 1.27
N CYS A 177 11.04 2.05 2.42
CA CYS A 177 11.69 3.08 3.24
C CYS A 177 13.07 2.63 3.76
N LEU A 178 13.19 1.39 4.24
CA LEU A 178 14.47 0.85 4.70
C LEU A 178 15.48 0.73 3.56
N ALA A 179 15.04 0.31 2.37
CA ALA A 179 15.88 0.27 1.17
C ALA A 179 16.39 1.67 0.83
N ILE A 180 15.53 2.69 0.86
CA ILE A 180 15.92 4.10 0.66
C ILE A 180 16.89 4.55 1.75
N GLY A 181 16.69 4.14 3.01
CA GLY A 181 17.59 4.42 4.13
C GLY A 181 19.04 3.99 3.90
N THR A 182 19.27 2.96 3.09
CA THR A 182 20.63 2.51 2.74
C THR A 182 21.45 3.59 2.01
N ASN A 183 20.79 4.51 1.30
CA ASN A 183 21.41 5.65 0.61
C ASN A 183 22.04 6.65 1.60
N ASP A 184 21.44 6.81 2.77
CA ASP A 184 21.73 7.91 3.70
C ASP A 184 22.85 7.60 4.71
N THR A 185 23.27 6.35 4.80
CA THR A 185 24.37 5.91 5.65
C THR A 185 25.65 5.67 4.86
N ASP A 186 26.81 6.05 5.42
CA ASP A 186 28.13 5.67 4.90
C ASP A 186 28.69 4.42 5.59
N ASP A 187 28.14 4.05 6.75
CA ASP A 187 28.57 2.86 7.49
C ASP A 187 28.09 1.61 6.75
N PHE A 188 29.05 0.76 6.35
CA PHE A 188 28.79 -0.47 5.61
C PHE A 188 27.92 -1.46 6.38
N ARG A 189 28.12 -1.60 7.70
CA ARG A 189 27.34 -2.52 8.55
C ARG A 189 25.90 -2.04 8.67
N LEU A 190 25.70 -0.75 8.91
CA LEU A 190 24.36 -0.16 8.97
C LEU A 190 23.66 -0.23 7.61
N ARG A 191 24.37 0.07 6.51
CA ARG A 191 23.84 -0.02 5.14
C ARG A 191 23.40 -1.45 4.81
N THR A 192 24.22 -2.43 5.19
CA THR A 192 23.94 -3.85 4.98
C THR A 192 22.77 -4.31 5.85
N GLY A 193 22.75 -3.92 7.12
CA GLY A 193 21.65 -4.20 8.05
C GLY A 193 20.31 -3.68 7.54
N LEU A 194 20.25 -2.41 7.13
CA LEU A 194 19.07 -1.80 6.53
C LEU A 194 18.62 -2.54 5.26
N GLY A 195 19.56 -2.95 4.40
CA GLY A 195 19.27 -3.72 3.20
C GLY A 195 18.65 -5.10 3.50
N PHE A 196 19.18 -5.83 4.47
CA PHE A 196 18.61 -7.12 4.88
C PHE A 196 17.27 -6.96 5.59
N SER A 197 17.11 -5.92 6.43
CA SER A 197 15.81 -5.60 7.03
C SER A 197 14.77 -5.29 5.95
N ALA A 198 15.14 -4.52 4.92
CA ALA A 198 14.27 -4.25 3.78
C ALA A 198 13.82 -5.55 3.08
N MET A 199 14.75 -6.48 2.84
CA MET A 199 14.44 -7.80 2.27
C MET A 199 13.50 -8.62 3.16
N ALA A 200 13.72 -8.63 4.48
CA ALA A 200 12.85 -9.34 5.42
C ALA A 200 11.42 -8.79 5.38
N PHE A 201 11.26 -7.46 5.40
CA PHE A 201 9.94 -6.82 5.29
C PHE A 201 9.30 -7.07 3.92
N ALA A 202 10.06 -7.05 2.83
CA ALA A 202 9.55 -7.36 1.50
C ALA A 202 9.05 -8.81 1.41
N GLY A 203 9.79 -9.76 1.99
CA GLY A 203 9.41 -11.18 2.03
C GLY A 203 8.15 -11.42 2.85
N ILE A 204 8.09 -10.90 4.08
CA ILE A 204 6.92 -11.06 4.95
C ILE A 204 5.69 -10.40 4.30
N GLY A 205 5.84 -9.17 3.79
CA GLY A 205 4.76 -8.46 3.11
C GLY A 205 4.29 -9.16 1.83
N ALA A 206 5.20 -9.82 1.08
CA ALA A 206 4.83 -10.64 -0.07
C ALA A 206 3.96 -11.83 0.35
N ILE A 207 4.40 -12.61 1.34
CA ILE A 207 3.67 -13.77 1.86
C ILE A 207 2.29 -13.35 2.39
N ARG A 208 2.24 -12.33 3.26
CA ARG A 208 0.97 -11.85 3.82
C ARG A 208 0.05 -11.30 2.74
N GLY A 209 0.63 -10.59 1.79
CA GLY A 209 -0.14 -10.08 0.66
C GLY A 209 -0.75 -11.21 -0.17
N GLU A 210 -0.07 -12.34 -0.30
CA GLU A 210 -0.62 -13.50 -1.03
C GLU A 210 -1.77 -14.15 -0.26
N PHE A 211 -1.67 -14.24 1.07
CA PHE A 211 -2.81 -14.65 1.91
C PHE A 211 -4.02 -13.74 1.72
N ALA A 212 -3.82 -12.42 1.74
CA ALA A 212 -4.91 -11.48 1.47
C ALA A 212 -5.51 -11.66 0.07
N ARG A 213 -4.69 -12.00 -0.95
CA ARG A 213 -5.18 -12.28 -2.30
C ARG A 213 -6.08 -13.50 -2.33
N TYR A 214 -5.74 -14.57 -1.61
CA TYR A 214 -6.58 -15.76 -1.52
C TYR A 214 -7.96 -15.45 -0.92
N GLU A 215 -8.02 -14.63 0.13
CA GLU A 215 -9.29 -14.17 0.71
C GLU A 215 -10.16 -13.47 -0.35
N TYR A 216 -9.58 -12.58 -1.15
CA TYR A 216 -10.32 -11.91 -2.21
C TYR A 216 -10.72 -12.82 -3.36
N VAL A 217 -9.93 -13.86 -3.68
CA VAL A 217 -10.29 -14.84 -4.72
C VAL A 217 -11.54 -15.60 -4.31
N ASP A 218 -11.63 -16.02 -3.06
CA ASP A 218 -12.81 -16.72 -2.55
C ASP A 218 -14.05 -15.81 -2.58
N GLU A 219 -13.92 -14.56 -2.14
CA GLU A 219 -15.00 -13.56 -2.24
C GLU A 219 -15.44 -13.31 -3.69
N LEU A 220 -14.47 -13.20 -4.62
CA LEU A 220 -14.74 -13.01 -6.05
C LEU A 220 -15.43 -14.20 -6.69
N ASN A 221 -15.02 -15.43 -6.33
CA ASN A 221 -15.64 -16.64 -6.86
C ASN A 221 -17.10 -16.73 -6.43
N HIS A 222 -17.42 -16.43 -5.17
CA HIS A 222 -18.82 -16.36 -4.72
C HIS A 222 -19.62 -15.30 -5.47
N LEU A 223 -19.05 -14.11 -5.67
CA LEU A 223 -19.69 -13.05 -6.45
C LEU A 223 -19.95 -13.47 -7.91
N PHE A 224 -19.01 -14.18 -8.52
CA PHE A 224 -19.11 -14.65 -9.90
C PHE A 224 -20.06 -15.84 -10.07
N GLU A 225 -20.17 -16.72 -9.07
CA GLU A 225 -21.16 -17.78 -9.00
C GLU A 225 -22.58 -17.19 -8.91
N ASP A 226 -22.77 -16.17 -8.07
CA ASP A 226 -24.05 -15.46 -7.93
C ASP A 226 -24.48 -14.75 -9.23
N LEU A 227 -23.50 -14.30 -10.03
CA LEU A 227 -23.72 -13.70 -11.35
C LEU A 227 -23.85 -14.75 -12.49
N GLY A 228 -23.87 -16.04 -12.16
CA GLY A 228 -24.15 -17.13 -13.11
C GLY A 228 -22.96 -17.56 -13.97
N SER A 229 -21.73 -17.30 -13.52
CA SER A 229 -20.50 -17.74 -14.21
C SER A 229 -19.79 -18.86 -13.45
N GLU A 230 -19.09 -19.75 -14.18
CA GLU A 230 -18.17 -20.71 -13.56
C GLU A 230 -16.94 -19.98 -13.00
N PRO A 231 -16.41 -20.42 -11.84
CA PRO A 231 -15.29 -19.75 -11.18
C PRO A 231 -14.08 -19.62 -12.11
N SER A 232 -13.50 -18.42 -12.17
CA SER A 232 -12.33 -18.17 -13.02
C SER A 232 -11.15 -19.00 -12.49
N GLU A 233 -10.50 -19.75 -13.38
CA GLU A 233 -9.39 -20.67 -13.13
C GLU A 233 -8.58 -20.37 -11.84
N ASN A 234 -8.61 -21.36 -10.95
CA ASN A 234 -7.76 -21.44 -9.78
C ASN A 234 -6.30 -21.19 -10.22
N PRO A 235 -5.58 -20.18 -9.68
CA PRO A 235 -4.20 -19.92 -10.05
C PRO A 235 -3.30 -21.02 -9.46
N SER A 236 -3.32 -22.17 -10.11
CA SER A 236 -2.62 -23.41 -9.77
C SER A 236 -1.11 -23.35 -10.03
N HIS A 237 -0.55 -22.15 -10.24
CA HIS A 237 0.86 -22.00 -10.55
C HIS A 237 1.77 -21.67 -9.37
N PHE A 238 1.26 -21.48 -8.15
CA PHE A 238 2.12 -21.38 -6.97
C PHE A 238 1.51 -22.03 -5.74
N VAL A 239 2.10 -23.17 -5.34
CA VAL A 239 2.01 -23.90 -4.07
C VAL A 239 0.59 -24.19 -3.58
N ASN A 240 0.30 -25.45 -3.30
CA ASN A 240 -0.93 -25.82 -2.60
C ASN A 240 -0.86 -25.28 -1.15
N TRP A 241 -1.36 -24.08 -0.89
CA TRP A 241 -1.16 -23.40 0.39
C TRP A 241 -2.02 -23.94 1.53
N GLU A 242 -3.03 -24.79 1.26
CA GLU A 242 -3.65 -25.61 2.30
C GLU A 242 -2.60 -26.50 3.01
N ASP A 243 -1.67 -27.07 2.25
CA ASP A 243 -0.56 -27.84 2.81
C ASP A 243 0.45 -26.95 3.57
N ALA A 244 0.62 -25.69 3.17
CA ALA A 244 1.53 -24.76 3.85
C ALA A 244 0.94 -24.18 5.15
N ARG A 245 -0.37 -23.91 5.17
CA ARG A 245 -1.13 -23.42 6.33
C ARG A 245 -1.17 -24.46 7.45
N LEU A 246 -1.28 -25.74 7.10
CA LEU A 246 -1.22 -26.87 8.04
C LEU A 246 0.19 -27.14 8.58
N ASN A 247 1.24 -26.74 7.84
CA ASN A 247 2.63 -27.01 8.21
C ASN A 247 3.36 -25.87 8.94
N ASN A 248 2.67 -24.79 9.33
CA ASN A 248 3.26 -23.66 10.09
C ASN A 248 4.54 -23.07 9.48
N LEU A 249 4.62 -23.02 8.14
CA LEU A 249 5.63 -22.23 7.43
C LEU A 249 5.18 -20.76 7.32
#